data_AF-A0A1W6MSZ4-F1
#
_entry.id   AF-A0A1W6MSZ4-F1
#
_cell.length_a   1.000
_cell.length_b   1.000
_cell.length_c   1.000
_cell.angle_alpha   90.00
_cell.angle_beta   90.00
_cell.angle_gamma   90.00
#
_symmetry.space_group_name_H-M   'P 1'
#
loop_
_entity.id
_entity.type
_entity.pdbx_description
1 polymer ?
#
loop_
_entity_poly.entity_id
_entity_poly.type
_entity_poly.pdbx_seq_one_letter_code
_entity_poly.pdbx_strand_id
1 'polypeptide(L)'
;MLGSSLDTPNGPDEQDEASIDPRWLGIGLNACERALNEFAYLTVGHPLWPALRRLGIRDDRASGRFLDALQIADVNPSGPGRFDFAAETGLKRSTFAAVVFPVFDDQGETIDVAAWDLDSGALALWRGAACMLGEENICAPRIEHDGLTVHPDALAWLRAGRTGVIILDPARARWRLAEERLVVDDLAFGRRLRDALRLPPPQVFVMANDARRAA
;
A
#
# COMPACT_ATOMS: atom_id res chain seq x y z
N MET A 1 35.42 55.39 37.87
CA MET A 1 36.56 54.46 37.84
C MET A 1 36.01 53.07 37.62
N LEU A 2 36.24 52.54 36.42
CA LEU A 2 36.40 51.14 35.99
C LEU A 2 35.60 50.06 36.75
N GLY A 3 34.49 49.64 36.14
CA GLY A 3 33.83 48.36 36.44
C GLY A 3 34.36 47.28 35.50
N SER A 4 34.96 46.24 36.08
CA SER A 4 35.56 45.10 35.37
C SER A 4 34.49 44.17 34.80
N SER A 5 34.51 44.02 33.48
CA SER A 5 33.72 43.03 32.72
C SER A 5 34.41 41.68 32.82
N LEU A 6 33.71 40.66 33.34
CA LEU A 6 34.16 39.28 33.37
C LEU A 6 33.77 38.62 32.04
N ASP A 7 34.76 38.42 31.18
CA ASP A 7 34.70 37.48 30.06
C ASP A 7 34.44 36.07 30.60
N THR A 8 33.37 35.44 30.14
CA THR A 8 33.16 34.00 30.32
C THR A 8 33.71 33.28 29.09
N PRO A 9 34.57 32.27 29.27
CA PRO A 9 35.18 31.57 28.15
C PRO A 9 34.17 30.69 27.42
N ASN A 10 34.20 30.75 26.09
CA ASN A 10 33.53 29.84 25.16
C ASN A 10 33.72 28.38 25.61
N GLY A 11 32.61 27.73 25.96
CA GLY A 11 32.59 26.29 26.22
C GLY A 11 32.90 25.51 24.93
N PRO A 12 33.72 24.45 24.99
CA PRO A 12 34.00 23.61 23.85
C PRO A 12 32.92 22.52 23.69
N ASP A 13 32.94 21.93 22.50
CA ASP A 13 32.36 20.65 22.12
C ASP A 13 30.84 20.64 21.87
N GLU A 14 30.47 21.17 20.70
CA GLU A 14 29.49 20.49 19.85
C GLU A 14 29.98 19.05 19.65
N GLN A 15 29.54 18.18 20.56
CA GLN A 15 29.58 16.75 20.33
C GLN A 15 28.71 16.50 19.10
N ASP A 16 29.36 16.22 17.98
CA ASP A 16 28.81 15.41 16.89
C ASP A 16 28.43 14.04 17.50
N GLU A 17 27.35 14.02 18.28
CA GLU A 17 26.56 12.82 18.48
C GLU A 17 26.10 12.46 17.08
N ALA A 18 26.80 11.51 16.47
CA ALA A 18 26.29 10.73 15.36
C ALA A 18 25.00 10.07 15.87
N SER A 19 23.91 10.83 15.84
CA SER A 19 22.56 10.40 16.15
C SER A 19 22.31 9.26 15.20
N ILE A 20 22.41 8.03 15.74
CA ILE A 20 22.07 6.84 14.99
C ILE A 20 20.61 7.04 14.66
N ASP A 21 20.38 7.41 13.40
CA ASP A 21 19.06 7.62 12.87
C ASP A 21 18.25 6.34 13.16
N PRO A 22 17.19 6.43 13.99
CA PRO A 22 16.43 5.27 14.45
C PRO A 22 15.97 4.37 13.29
N ARG A 23 15.83 4.95 12.09
CA ARG A 23 15.55 4.23 10.82
C ARG A 23 16.54 3.10 10.54
N TRP A 24 17.81 3.24 10.93
CA TRP A 24 18.86 2.24 10.72
C TRP A 24 18.76 1.07 11.70
N LEU A 25 18.06 1.26 12.83
CA LEU A 25 17.76 0.23 13.81
C LEU A 25 16.40 -0.43 13.57
N GLY A 26 15.69 -0.05 12.51
CA GLY A 26 14.28 -0.46 12.30
C GLY A 26 13.32 0.17 13.31
N ILE A 27 13.70 1.28 13.93
CA ILE A 27 12.89 1.97 14.94
C ILE A 27 12.34 3.26 14.31
N GLY A 28 11.02 3.33 14.10
CA GLY A 28 10.33 4.52 13.61
C GLY A 28 9.49 4.29 12.36
N LEU A 29 8.48 5.14 12.17
CA LEU A 29 7.52 5.01 11.07
C LEU A 29 8.20 5.19 9.71
N ASN A 30 7.91 4.30 8.75
CA ASN A 30 8.33 4.44 7.37
C ASN A 30 7.55 5.58 6.66
N ALA A 31 7.86 5.90 5.39
CA ALA A 31 7.22 7.03 4.70
C ALA A 31 5.69 6.87 4.56
N CYS A 32 5.21 5.66 4.27
CA CYS A 32 3.79 5.34 4.19
C CYS A 32 3.12 5.47 5.56
N GLU A 33 3.75 4.92 6.59
CA GLU A 33 3.24 4.96 7.96
C GLU A 33 3.20 6.38 8.53
N ARG A 34 4.22 7.22 8.22
CA ARG A 34 4.20 8.63 8.60
C ARG A 34 3.05 9.36 7.92
N ALA A 35 2.87 9.18 6.61
CA ALA A 35 1.75 9.79 5.90
C ALA A 35 0.42 9.36 6.52
N LEU A 36 0.22 8.07 6.76
CA LEU A 36 -0.99 7.55 7.42
C LEU A 36 -1.18 8.09 8.85
N ASN A 37 -0.10 8.36 9.57
CA ASN A 37 -0.16 8.93 10.91
C ASN A 37 -0.51 10.44 10.91
N GLU A 38 -0.39 11.11 9.76
CA GLU A 38 -0.75 12.53 9.61
C GLU A 38 -2.24 12.75 9.30
N PHE A 39 -2.96 11.72 8.85
CA PHE A 39 -4.37 11.84 8.47
C PHE A 39 -5.34 11.43 9.58
N ALA A 40 -6.53 12.04 9.55
CA ALA A 40 -7.59 11.71 10.49
C ALA A 40 -8.18 10.33 10.20
N TYR A 41 -8.30 9.51 11.26
CA TYR A 41 -9.01 8.24 11.21
C TYR A 41 -10.46 8.42 10.79
N LEU A 42 -10.96 7.52 9.93
CA LEU A 42 -12.38 7.44 9.61
C LEU A 42 -13.10 6.92 10.86
N THR A 43 -13.72 7.84 11.59
CA THR A 43 -14.48 7.54 12.80
C THR A 43 -15.97 7.42 12.50
N VAL A 44 -16.67 6.67 13.36
CA VAL A 44 -18.14 6.60 13.37
C VAL A 44 -18.66 8.03 13.60
N GLY A 45 -19.16 8.67 12.56
CA GLY A 45 -19.59 10.07 12.59
C GLY A 45 -19.11 10.90 11.39
N HIS A 46 -18.12 10.42 10.63
CA HIS A 46 -17.69 11.10 9.42
C HIS A 46 -18.81 11.13 8.35
N PRO A 47 -18.98 12.23 7.57
CA PRO A 47 -20.02 12.33 6.53
C PRO A 47 -20.01 11.23 5.46
N LEU A 48 -18.87 10.56 5.24
CA LEU A 48 -18.77 9.42 4.31
C LEU A 48 -19.26 8.10 4.92
N TRP A 49 -19.49 8.04 6.23
CA TRP A 49 -19.91 6.81 6.89
C TRP A 49 -21.26 6.27 6.40
N PRO A 50 -22.31 7.09 6.24
CA PRO A 50 -23.56 6.63 5.63
C PRO A 50 -23.37 6.09 4.21
N ALA A 51 -22.42 6.64 3.44
CA ALA A 51 -22.13 6.15 2.09
C ALA A 51 -21.52 4.75 2.13
N LEU A 52 -20.49 4.53 2.96
CA LEU A 52 -19.88 3.20 3.17
C LEU A 52 -20.91 2.16 3.64
N ARG A 53 -21.79 2.53 4.57
CA ARG A 53 -22.86 1.64 5.04
C ARG A 53 -23.87 1.28 3.96
N ARG A 54 -24.27 2.24 3.11
CA ARG A 54 -25.13 1.95 1.94
C ARG A 54 -24.46 1.00 0.96
N LEU A 55 -23.13 1.06 0.87
CA LEU A 55 -22.34 0.11 0.11
C LEU A 55 -22.15 -1.23 0.83
N GLY A 56 -22.71 -1.45 2.03
CA GLY A 56 -22.64 -2.72 2.75
C GLY A 56 -21.33 -2.96 3.52
N ILE A 57 -20.51 -1.92 3.67
CA ILE A 57 -19.32 -1.96 4.52
C ILE A 57 -19.78 -1.76 5.97
N ARG A 58 -19.45 -2.74 6.83
CA ARG A 58 -19.85 -2.75 8.24
C ARG A 58 -18.82 -2.05 9.11
N ASP A 59 -19.27 -1.64 10.30
CA ASP A 59 -18.51 -0.78 11.20
C ASP A 59 -17.18 -1.42 11.63
N ASP A 60 -17.21 -2.71 11.98
CA ASP A 60 -16.06 -3.54 12.35
C ASP A 60 -15.02 -3.73 11.24
N ARG A 61 -15.45 -3.60 9.99
CA ARG A 61 -14.59 -3.79 8.80
C ARG A 61 -13.87 -2.52 8.39
N ALA A 62 -14.42 -1.38 8.75
CA ALA A 62 -13.81 -0.08 8.52
C ALA A 62 -12.99 0.42 9.71
N SER A 63 -13.34 0.02 10.93
CA SER A 63 -12.51 0.22 12.12
C SER A 63 -11.40 -0.83 12.18
N GLY A 64 -10.23 -0.54 11.61
CA GLY A 64 -9.01 -1.31 11.90
C GLY A 64 -8.44 -0.98 13.28
N ARG A 65 -7.41 -1.70 13.71
CA ARG A 65 -6.63 -1.32 14.90
C ARG A 65 -5.59 -0.27 14.47
N PHE A 66 -5.63 0.91 15.09
CA PHE A 66 -4.61 1.96 14.91
C PHE A 66 -4.41 2.32 13.41
N LEU A 67 -3.26 1.96 12.80
CA LEU A 67 -2.92 2.27 11.41
C LEU A 67 -3.76 1.52 10.36
N ASP A 68 -4.46 0.45 10.75
CA ASP A 68 -5.27 -0.35 9.81
C ASP A 68 -6.65 0.25 9.58
N ALA A 69 -7.01 1.33 10.26
CA ALA A 69 -8.32 1.94 10.08
C ALA A 69 -8.41 2.59 8.70
N LEU A 70 -9.61 2.55 8.11
CA LEU A 70 -9.88 3.40 6.96
C LEU A 70 -9.65 4.86 7.37
N GLN A 71 -9.08 5.64 6.48
CA GLN A 71 -8.87 7.07 6.63
C GLN A 71 -9.53 7.78 5.44
N ILE A 72 -9.67 9.10 5.54
CA ILE A 72 -10.17 9.92 4.43
C ILE A 72 -9.20 11.04 4.20
N ALA A 73 -8.81 11.21 2.94
CA ALA A 73 -7.92 12.27 2.52
C ALA A 73 -8.37 12.84 1.18
N ASP A 74 -8.10 14.13 1.00
CA ASP A 74 -8.15 14.73 -0.33
C ASP A 74 -6.87 14.34 -1.08
N VAL A 75 -7.04 13.75 -2.25
CA VAL A 75 -5.94 13.27 -3.10
C VAL A 75 -6.01 13.89 -4.49
N ASN A 76 -4.85 14.04 -5.12
CA ASN A 76 -4.68 14.51 -6.49
C ASN A 76 -4.15 13.36 -7.36
N PRO A 77 -4.72 13.09 -8.55
CA PRO A 77 -4.12 12.16 -9.49
C PRO A 77 -2.71 12.63 -9.91
N SER A 78 -1.72 11.75 -9.82
CA SER A 78 -0.33 12.03 -10.22
C SER A 78 0.11 11.22 -11.44
N GLY A 79 -0.72 10.29 -11.89
CA GLY A 79 -0.51 9.48 -13.09
C GLY A 79 -1.46 8.28 -13.15
N PRO A 80 -1.31 7.39 -14.15
CA PRO A 80 -2.12 6.18 -14.26
C PRO A 80 -1.99 5.30 -12.99
N GLY A 81 -3.09 5.16 -12.25
CA GLY A 81 -3.11 4.40 -11.00
C GLY A 81 -2.22 4.98 -9.90
N ARG A 82 -1.95 6.29 -9.94
CA ARG A 82 -1.13 7.01 -8.95
C ARG A 82 -1.84 8.25 -8.41
N PHE A 83 -1.58 8.57 -7.16
CA PHE A 83 -2.05 9.79 -6.53
C PHE A 83 -0.96 10.43 -5.67
N ASP A 84 -1.13 11.72 -5.35
CA ASP A 84 -0.41 12.44 -4.30
C ASP A 84 -1.42 13.02 -3.31
N PHE A 85 -1.02 13.22 -2.05
CA PHE A 85 -1.88 13.90 -1.08
C PHE A 85 -2.02 15.38 -1.41
N ALA A 86 -3.26 15.90 -1.36
CA ALA A 86 -3.52 17.30 -1.67
C ALA A 86 -2.77 18.27 -0.74
N ALA A 87 -2.58 17.87 0.52
CA ALA A 87 -1.86 18.64 1.53
C ALA A 87 -0.38 18.84 1.17
N GLU A 88 0.27 17.85 0.53
CA GLU A 88 1.69 17.90 0.16
C GLU A 88 1.94 18.72 -1.10
N THR A 89 1.02 18.63 -2.07
CA THR A 89 1.19 19.28 -3.38
C THR A 89 0.81 20.76 -3.38
N GLY A 90 -0.05 21.20 -2.43
CA GLY A 90 -0.62 22.55 -2.42
C GLY A 90 -1.55 22.84 -3.61
N LEU A 91 -1.84 21.84 -4.46
CA LEU A 91 -2.68 21.97 -5.65
C LEU A 91 -4.14 21.72 -5.28
N LYS A 92 -4.99 22.73 -5.50
CA LYS A 92 -6.45 22.65 -5.24
C LYS A 92 -7.31 22.27 -6.46
N ARG A 93 -6.73 22.11 -7.65
CA ARG A 93 -7.50 22.11 -8.90
C ARG A 93 -8.05 20.75 -9.35
N SER A 94 -7.76 19.67 -8.64
CA SER A 94 -8.18 18.31 -9.03
C SER A 94 -8.31 17.36 -7.84
N THR A 95 -8.62 17.90 -6.66
CA THR A 95 -8.72 17.12 -5.44
C THR A 95 -10.06 16.39 -5.39
N PHE A 96 -10.05 15.11 -5.02
CA PHE A 96 -11.26 14.38 -4.63
C PHE A 96 -11.03 13.68 -3.29
N ALA A 97 -12.10 13.50 -2.53
CA ALA A 97 -12.06 12.78 -1.27
C ALA A 97 -12.01 11.28 -1.56
N ALA A 98 -10.97 10.61 -1.07
CA ALA A 98 -10.80 9.16 -1.20
C ALA A 98 -10.81 8.49 0.16
N VAL A 99 -11.25 7.23 0.19
CA VAL A 99 -10.98 6.33 1.31
C VAL A 99 -9.55 5.84 1.16
N VAL A 100 -8.69 6.18 2.11
CA VAL A 100 -7.27 5.78 2.11
C VAL A 100 -7.01 4.71 3.16
N PHE A 101 -6.13 3.77 2.84
CA PHE A 101 -5.74 2.69 3.76
C PHE A 101 -4.33 2.17 3.43
N PRO A 102 -3.60 1.63 4.43
CA PRO A 102 -2.31 1.01 4.21
C PRO A 102 -2.41 -0.18 3.26
N VAL A 103 -1.32 -0.41 2.53
CA VAL A 103 -1.10 -1.64 1.79
C VAL A 103 0.08 -2.37 2.41
N PHE A 104 -0.18 -3.60 2.84
CA PHE A 104 0.81 -4.46 3.47
C PHE A 104 1.40 -5.46 2.47
N ASP A 105 2.62 -5.90 2.73
CA ASP A 105 3.20 -7.06 2.08
C ASP A 105 2.84 -8.38 2.79
N ASP A 106 3.44 -9.49 2.37
CA ASP A 106 3.23 -10.82 2.96
C ASP A 106 3.76 -10.97 4.39
N GLN A 107 4.51 -9.99 4.90
CA GLN A 107 5.03 -9.94 6.26
C GLN A 107 4.22 -8.98 7.16
N GLY A 108 3.25 -8.26 6.59
CA GLY A 108 2.46 -7.27 7.31
C GLY A 108 3.12 -5.90 7.38
N GLU A 109 4.20 -5.66 6.63
CA GLU A 109 4.89 -4.37 6.59
C GLU A 109 4.18 -3.41 5.62
N THR A 110 4.02 -2.15 6.02
CA THR A 110 3.35 -1.14 5.17
C THR A 110 4.25 -0.74 4.00
N ILE A 111 3.98 -1.23 2.80
CA ILE A 111 4.79 -0.96 1.61
C ILE A 111 4.24 0.19 0.76
N ASP A 112 2.96 0.51 0.88
CA ASP A 112 2.28 1.55 0.09
C ASP A 112 1.03 2.09 0.80
N VAL A 113 0.38 3.07 0.18
CA VAL A 113 -0.95 3.56 0.57
C VAL A 113 -1.85 3.50 -0.66
N ALA A 114 -3.07 2.99 -0.48
CA ALA A 114 -4.08 2.97 -1.51
C ALA A 114 -5.12 4.06 -1.25
N ALA A 115 -5.58 4.72 -2.32
CA ALA A 115 -6.71 5.63 -2.33
C ALA A 115 -7.82 5.04 -3.19
N TRP A 116 -8.98 4.84 -2.60
CA TRP A 116 -10.19 4.34 -3.25
C TRP A 116 -11.23 5.45 -3.37
N ASP A 117 -11.59 5.77 -4.62
CA ASP A 117 -12.69 6.67 -4.92
C ASP A 117 -14.02 5.92 -4.81
N LEU A 118 -14.88 6.39 -3.90
CA LEU A 118 -16.20 5.79 -3.65
C LEU A 118 -17.15 5.92 -4.84
N ASP A 119 -17.02 7.00 -5.62
CA ASP A 119 -17.98 7.31 -6.67
C ASP A 119 -17.65 6.57 -7.98
N SER A 120 -16.39 6.61 -8.40
CA SER A 120 -15.94 5.91 -9.62
C SER A 120 -15.55 4.44 -9.38
N GLY A 121 -15.29 4.06 -8.13
CA GLY A 121 -14.69 2.77 -7.79
C GLY A 121 -13.21 2.66 -8.13
N ALA A 122 -12.57 3.74 -8.63
CA ALA A 122 -11.18 3.75 -9.01
C ALA A 122 -10.26 3.58 -7.80
N LEU A 123 -9.15 2.88 -8.02
CA LEU A 123 -8.13 2.64 -7.02
C LEU A 123 -6.79 3.16 -7.53
N ALA A 124 -6.08 3.90 -6.70
CA ALA A 124 -4.75 4.43 -7.00
C ALA A 124 -3.79 4.12 -5.85
N LEU A 125 -2.50 4.00 -6.17
CA LEU A 125 -1.42 3.80 -5.20
C LEU A 125 -0.59 5.07 -5.06
N TRP A 126 -0.04 5.33 -3.89
CA TRP A 126 0.82 6.50 -3.71
C TRP A 126 2.18 6.27 -4.38
N ARG A 127 2.90 5.23 -3.93
CA ARG A 127 4.27 4.94 -4.40
C ARG A 127 4.29 3.95 -5.55
N GLY A 128 3.24 3.14 -5.69
CA GLY A 128 3.19 2.07 -6.69
C GLY A 128 4.04 0.86 -6.35
N ALA A 129 4.42 0.73 -5.08
CA ALA A 129 5.22 -0.37 -4.57
C ALA A 129 4.41 -1.66 -4.50
N ALA A 130 3.12 -1.59 -4.18
CA ALA A 130 2.27 -2.77 -4.09
C ALA A 130 1.91 -3.34 -5.47
N CYS A 131 1.74 -4.66 -5.55
CA CYS A 131 1.12 -5.33 -6.71
C CYS A 131 -0.26 -5.92 -6.39
N MET A 132 -0.59 -6.02 -5.11
CA MET A 132 -1.86 -6.52 -4.59
C MET A 132 -2.27 -5.72 -3.35
N LEU A 133 -3.55 -5.72 -3.03
CA LEU A 133 -4.04 -5.45 -1.68
C LEU A 133 -4.22 -6.77 -0.95
N GLY A 134 -4.01 -6.79 0.37
CA GLY A 134 -4.22 -7.98 1.18
C GLY A 134 -3.12 -9.04 1.06
N GLU A 135 -1.90 -8.67 0.64
CA GLU A 135 -0.79 -9.61 0.41
C GLU A 135 -0.44 -10.40 1.69
N GLU A 136 -0.69 -9.84 2.87
CA GLU A 136 -0.59 -10.50 4.18
C GLU A 136 -1.48 -11.76 4.30
N ASN A 137 -2.54 -11.87 3.48
CA ASN A 137 -3.42 -13.04 3.44
C ASN A 137 -2.82 -14.22 2.64
N ILE A 138 -1.70 -14.02 1.93
CA ILE A 138 -1.00 -15.10 1.22
C ILE A 138 -0.41 -16.11 2.22
N CYS A 139 0.17 -15.62 3.32
CA CYS A 139 0.77 -16.48 4.34
C CYS A 139 -0.18 -16.79 5.51
N ALA A 140 -1.39 -16.23 5.52
CA ALA A 140 -2.34 -16.43 6.60
C ALA A 140 -2.80 -17.91 6.70
N PRO A 141 -2.94 -18.48 7.91
CA PRO A 141 -3.46 -19.83 8.09
C PRO A 141 -4.86 -19.99 7.49
N ARG A 142 -5.06 -21.01 6.63
CA ARG A 142 -6.33 -21.29 5.95
C ARG A 142 -6.91 -22.61 6.47
N ILE A 143 -7.55 -22.56 7.64
CA ILE A 143 -8.17 -23.75 8.23
C ILE A 143 -9.53 -24.04 7.56
N GLU A 144 -10.26 -23.00 7.16
CA GLU A 144 -11.66 -23.09 6.72
C GLU A 144 -11.87 -22.96 5.21
N HIS A 145 -10.88 -22.46 4.47
CA HIS A 145 -11.02 -22.12 3.06
C HIS A 145 -10.07 -22.91 2.16
N ASP A 146 -10.63 -23.40 1.07
CA ASP A 146 -9.97 -24.23 0.06
C ASP A 146 -8.93 -23.47 -0.79
N GLY A 147 -8.70 -22.18 -0.53
CA GLY A 147 -7.74 -21.35 -1.27
C GLY A 147 -7.77 -19.88 -0.87
N LEU A 148 -6.94 -19.07 -1.52
CA LEU A 148 -6.87 -17.62 -1.38
C LEU A 148 -7.97 -16.95 -2.21
N THR A 149 -8.90 -16.28 -1.54
CA THR A 149 -9.96 -15.52 -2.21
C THR A 149 -9.39 -14.30 -2.93
N VAL A 150 -9.74 -14.13 -4.20
CA VAL A 150 -9.40 -12.96 -5.01
C VAL A 150 -10.67 -12.18 -5.31
N HIS A 151 -10.65 -10.89 -4.99
CA HIS A 151 -11.77 -9.97 -5.19
C HIS A 151 -11.57 -9.15 -6.47
N PRO A 152 -12.66 -8.81 -7.18
CA PRO A 152 -12.58 -8.04 -8.42
C PRO A 152 -12.26 -6.56 -8.21
N ASP A 153 -12.61 -6.00 -7.03
CA ASP A 153 -12.46 -4.58 -6.72
C ASP A 153 -12.38 -4.33 -5.20
N ALA A 154 -12.02 -3.08 -4.85
CA ALA A 154 -11.92 -2.60 -3.47
C ALA A 154 -13.21 -2.76 -2.68
N LEU A 155 -14.38 -2.56 -3.30
CA LEU A 155 -15.67 -2.68 -2.63
C LEU A 155 -15.93 -4.12 -2.18
N ALA A 156 -15.72 -5.10 -3.05
CA ALA A 156 -15.88 -6.52 -2.75
C ALA A 156 -14.94 -6.95 -1.62
N TRP A 157 -13.68 -6.53 -1.65
CA TRP A 157 -12.70 -6.83 -0.60
C TRP A 157 -13.05 -6.18 0.75
N LEU A 158 -13.48 -4.91 0.76
CA LEU A 158 -13.94 -4.24 1.97
C LEU A 158 -15.22 -4.89 2.53
N ARG A 159 -16.14 -5.31 1.66
CA ARG A 159 -17.31 -6.14 2.03
C ARG A 159 -16.91 -7.51 2.55
N ALA A 160 -15.76 -8.04 2.20
CA ALA A 160 -15.23 -9.27 2.78
C ALA A 160 -14.48 -9.04 4.11
N GLY A 161 -14.41 -7.80 4.59
CA GLY A 161 -13.66 -7.48 5.81
C GLY A 161 -12.15 -7.51 5.59
N ARG A 162 -11.70 -7.22 4.36
CA ARG A 162 -10.29 -7.20 3.94
C ARG A 162 -9.61 -8.57 3.98
N THR A 163 -10.38 -9.65 3.99
CA THR A 163 -9.87 -11.02 3.83
C THR A 163 -9.70 -11.37 2.36
N GLY A 164 -8.56 -11.96 2.01
CA GLY A 164 -8.17 -12.25 0.63
C GLY A 164 -7.47 -11.07 -0.05
N VAL A 165 -7.36 -11.11 -1.38
CA VAL A 165 -6.55 -10.16 -2.15
C VAL A 165 -7.31 -9.44 -3.26
N ILE A 166 -6.78 -8.29 -3.69
CA ILE A 166 -7.10 -7.64 -4.97
C ILE A 166 -5.82 -7.54 -5.78
N ILE A 167 -5.88 -7.80 -7.08
CA ILE A 167 -4.72 -7.70 -7.97
C ILE A 167 -4.68 -6.32 -8.64
N LEU A 168 -3.61 -5.57 -8.37
CA LEU A 168 -3.37 -4.23 -8.90
C LEU A 168 -2.45 -4.26 -10.11
N ASP A 169 -1.44 -5.13 -10.07
CA ASP A 169 -0.50 -5.37 -11.17
C ASP A 169 -0.40 -6.89 -11.43
N PRO A 170 -1.16 -7.42 -12.42
CA PRO A 170 -1.13 -8.84 -12.75
C PRO A 170 0.25 -9.34 -13.18
N ALA A 171 1.08 -8.48 -13.79
CA ALA A 171 2.38 -8.87 -14.28
C ALA A 171 3.37 -9.16 -13.15
N ARG A 172 3.25 -8.45 -12.02
CA ARG A 172 3.99 -8.70 -10.78
C ARG A 172 3.33 -9.77 -9.91
N ALA A 173 2.02 -9.70 -9.74
CA ALA A 173 1.26 -10.60 -8.88
C ALA A 173 1.34 -12.07 -9.30
N ARG A 174 1.42 -12.38 -10.60
CA ARG A 174 1.50 -13.76 -11.10
C ARG A 174 2.66 -14.58 -10.52
N TRP A 175 3.77 -13.94 -10.18
CA TRP A 175 4.92 -14.63 -9.58
C TRP A 175 4.68 -14.95 -8.10
N ARG A 176 4.03 -14.03 -7.38
CA ARG A 176 3.65 -14.21 -5.98
C ARG A 176 2.56 -15.26 -5.80
N LEU A 177 1.64 -15.35 -6.77
CA LEU A 177 0.48 -16.26 -6.72
C LEU A 177 0.70 -17.57 -7.48
N ALA A 178 1.92 -17.88 -7.93
CA ALA A 178 2.19 -19.01 -8.80
C ALA A 178 1.82 -20.37 -8.18
N GLU A 179 1.97 -20.48 -6.85
CA GLU A 179 1.72 -21.72 -6.09
C GLU A 179 0.39 -21.69 -5.34
N GLU A 180 -0.34 -20.58 -5.41
CA GLU A 180 -1.58 -20.39 -4.65
C GLU A 180 -2.79 -20.98 -5.36
N ARG A 181 -3.65 -21.68 -4.60
CA ARG A 181 -4.99 -22.05 -5.06
C ARG A 181 -5.90 -20.83 -4.93
N LEU A 182 -6.29 -20.22 -6.06
CA LEU A 182 -7.12 -19.03 -6.06
C LEU A 182 -8.62 -19.38 -6.10
N VAL A 183 -9.42 -18.65 -5.31
CA VAL A 183 -10.89 -18.78 -5.26
C VAL A 183 -11.53 -17.46 -5.68
N VAL A 184 -12.57 -17.53 -6.50
CA VAL A 184 -13.33 -16.37 -6.99
C VAL A 184 -14.82 -16.73 -7.05
N ASP A 185 -15.69 -15.75 -6.81
CA ASP A 185 -17.15 -15.97 -6.80
C ASP A 185 -17.80 -15.87 -8.19
N ASP A 186 -17.08 -15.35 -9.19
CA ASP A 186 -17.59 -15.14 -10.55
C ASP A 186 -16.75 -15.88 -11.59
N LEU A 187 -17.40 -16.70 -12.43
CA LEU A 187 -16.74 -17.50 -13.47
C LEU A 187 -16.11 -16.62 -14.55
N ALA A 188 -16.75 -15.52 -14.94
CA ALA A 188 -16.22 -14.64 -15.97
C ALA A 188 -14.95 -13.93 -15.48
N PHE A 189 -14.96 -13.47 -14.22
CA PHE A 189 -13.80 -12.94 -13.53
C PHE A 189 -12.69 -13.97 -13.41
N GLY A 190 -13.00 -15.20 -12.99
CA GLY A 190 -12.02 -16.28 -12.91
C GLY A 190 -11.31 -16.59 -14.22
N ARG A 191 -12.03 -16.54 -15.35
CA ARG A 191 -11.42 -16.69 -16.69
C ARG A 191 -10.44 -15.55 -16.99
N ARG A 192 -10.86 -14.30 -16.78
CA ARG A 192 -9.99 -13.12 -17.00
C ARG A 192 -8.77 -13.15 -16.08
N LEU A 193 -8.96 -13.50 -14.82
CA LEU A 193 -7.91 -13.62 -13.81
C LEU A 193 -6.88 -14.68 -14.20
N ARG A 194 -7.33 -15.88 -14.59
CA ARG A 194 -6.46 -16.96 -15.06
C ARG A 194 -5.61 -16.53 -16.26
N ASP A 195 -6.20 -15.81 -17.20
CA ASP A 195 -5.47 -15.34 -18.38
C ASP A 195 -4.47 -14.23 -18.03
N ALA A 196 -4.84 -13.32 -17.12
CA ALA A 196 -3.98 -12.24 -16.64
C ALA A 196 -2.78 -12.76 -15.81
N LEU A 197 -2.97 -13.83 -15.05
CA LEU A 197 -1.93 -14.43 -14.19
C LEU A 197 -1.11 -15.53 -14.88
N ARG A 198 -1.29 -15.73 -16.19
CA ARG A 198 -0.52 -16.72 -16.92
C ARG A 198 0.98 -16.39 -16.84
N LEU A 199 1.77 -17.34 -16.34
CA LEU A 199 3.22 -17.23 -16.33
C LEU A 199 3.74 -17.33 -17.77
N PRO A 200 4.63 -16.41 -18.20
CA PRO A 200 5.28 -16.54 -19.48
C PRO A 200 6.22 -17.76 -19.44
N PRO A 201 6.38 -18.49 -20.55
CA PRO A 201 7.39 -19.54 -20.62
C PRO A 201 8.79 -18.95 -20.40
N PRO A 202 9.73 -19.69 -19.78
CA PRO A 202 11.08 -19.22 -19.58
C PRO A 202 11.75 -18.96 -20.94
N GLN A 203 12.43 -17.83 -21.06
CA GLN A 203 13.26 -17.55 -22.24
C GLN A 203 14.64 -18.17 -22.03
N VAL A 204 14.98 -19.15 -22.85
CA VAL A 204 16.29 -19.82 -22.82
C VAL A 204 17.13 -19.29 -23.97
N PHE A 205 18.21 -18.61 -23.63
CA PHE A 205 19.20 -18.14 -24.60
C PHE A 205 20.37 -19.13 -24.65
N VAL A 206 20.76 -19.53 -25.85
CA VAL A 206 21.95 -20.36 -26.08
C VAL A 206 23.07 -19.42 -26.52
N MET A 207 24.18 -19.41 -25.77
CA MET A 207 25.36 -18.62 -26.13
C MET A 207 25.94 -19.18 -27.44
N ALA A 208 26.08 -18.33 -28.47
CA ALA A 208 26.77 -18.69 -29.70
C ALA A 208 28.25 -18.94 -29.35
N ASN A 209 28.68 -20.19 -29.42
CA ASN A 209 30.07 -20.53 -29.21
C ASN A 209 30.81 -20.32 -30.54
N ASP A 210 31.61 -19.25 -30.64
CA ASP A 210 32.37 -18.89 -31.85
C ASP A 210 33.46 -19.91 -32.25
N ALA A 211 33.54 -21.05 -31.55
CA ALA A 211 34.57 -22.08 -31.70
C ALA A 211 34.48 -22.96 -32.97
N ARG A 212 33.66 -22.61 -33.98
CA ARG A 212 33.52 -23.40 -35.24
C ARG A 212 33.87 -22.66 -36.53
N ARG A 213 34.52 -21.49 -36.47
CA ARG A 213 34.93 -20.72 -37.66
C ARG A 213 36.44 -20.68 -37.95
N ALA A 214 37.24 -21.60 -37.40
CA ALA A 214 38.68 -21.69 -37.68
C ALA A 214 39.17 -23.11 -38.02
N ALA A 215 38.39 -23.89 -38.77
CA ALA A 215 38.82 -25.15 -39.37
C ALA A 215 38.64 -25.10 -40.88
#